data_AF-A0AAP6JES2-F1
#
_entry.id   AF-A0AAP6JES2-F1
#
_cell.length_a   1.000
_cell.length_b   1.000
_cell.length_c   1.000
_cell.angle_alpha   90.00
_cell.angle_beta   90.00
_cell.angle_gamma   90.00
#
_symmetry.space_group_name_H-M   'P 1'
#
loop_
_entity.id
_entity.type
_entity.pdbx_description
1 polymer ?
#
loop_
_entity_poly.entity_id
_entity_poly.type
_entity_poly.pdbx_seq_one_letter_code
_entity_poly.pdbx_strand_id
1 'polypeptide(L)'
;MARKHRRKQQSASRSRRRSRSPKVQRQPDWPILGLAAFGMLITGWLTVIASTTGDMPLCAAGSGCDIILGSRWSTLFGVPVALFGFLAYALIAFVSFEMRPSVKRWRWQWVVALVGLTVSVYLTLLGLVELRALCPWCMTSLATIAAIFIWLTLKRPQAAPGGRWRDWLINTGSLAAVVVIIMQLHYSGLLTPGMGREDPELQALAQHLDESGARFYGAYWCPACQEQEDLFGASADRLPYVECHPRGRGGLTAAACITAGIESYPTWIIDGERHEGILSTEELSDLSGFRWRGED
;
A
#
# COMPACT_ATOMS: atom_id res chain seq x y z
N MET A 1 -26.53 67.11 -36.42
CA MET A 1 -25.29 66.32 -36.17
C MET A 1 -25.13 65.78 -34.73
N ALA A 2 -25.86 66.28 -33.72
CA ALA A 2 -25.71 65.87 -32.31
C ALA A 2 -26.16 64.42 -31.96
N ARG A 3 -27.15 63.85 -32.65
CA ARG A 3 -27.64 62.46 -32.41
C ARG A 3 -26.62 61.38 -32.77
N LYS A 4 -25.72 61.63 -33.74
CA LYS A 4 -24.71 60.67 -34.21
C LYS A 4 -23.56 60.53 -33.19
N HIS A 5 -23.20 61.61 -32.49
CA HIS A 5 -22.18 61.61 -31.45
C HIS A 5 -22.63 60.88 -30.17
N ARG A 6 -23.90 61.01 -29.75
CA ARG A 6 -24.45 60.28 -28.58
C ARG A 6 -24.47 58.76 -28.78
N ARG A 7 -24.81 58.28 -29.99
CA ARG A 7 -24.78 56.84 -30.33
C ARG A 7 -23.37 56.26 -30.33
N LYS A 8 -22.38 57.03 -30.79
CA LYS A 8 -20.96 56.61 -30.83
C LYS A 8 -20.36 56.52 -29.42
N GLN A 9 -20.73 57.44 -28.52
CA GLN A 9 -20.31 57.39 -27.10
C GLN A 9 -20.96 56.25 -26.32
N GLN A 10 -22.25 55.94 -26.56
CA GLN A 10 -22.92 54.79 -25.94
C GLN A 10 -22.37 53.44 -26.45
N SER A 11 -21.93 53.36 -27.70
CA SER A 11 -21.25 52.18 -28.26
C SER A 11 -19.87 51.96 -27.61
N ALA A 12 -19.10 53.04 -27.41
CA ALA A 12 -17.78 52.98 -26.80
C ALA A 12 -17.82 52.65 -25.29
N SER A 13 -18.86 53.11 -24.57
CA SER A 13 -19.05 52.75 -23.15
C SER A 13 -19.56 51.32 -22.95
N ARG A 14 -20.37 50.80 -23.89
CA ARG A 14 -20.79 49.38 -23.89
C ARG A 14 -19.65 48.42 -24.21
N SER A 15 -18.72 48.78 -25.09
CA SER A 15 -17.58 47.89 -25.41
C SER A 15 -16.54 47.86 -24.28
N ARG A 16 -16.28 48.99 -23.59
CA ARG A 16 -15.40 49.03 -22.41
C ARG A 16 -15.91 48.22 -21.21
N ARG A 17 -17.22 47.99 -21.10
CA ARG A 17 -17.81 47.17 -20.03
C ARG A 17 -17.75 45.67 -20.30
N ARG A 18 -17.40 45.24 -21.52
CA ARG A 18 -17.50 43.84 -21.97
C ARG A 18 -16.19 43.03 -21.90
N SER A 19 -15.05 43.64 -21.53
CA SER A 19 -13.73 42.98 -21.63
C SER A 19 -12.99 42.76 -20.31
N ARG A 20 -13.64 42.90 -19.16
CA ARG A 20 -13.09 42.39 -17.90
C ARG A 20 -13.75 41.06 -17.58
N SER A 21 -13.30 40.01 -18.28
CA SER A 21 -13.48 38.64 -17.78
C SER A 21 -12.92 38.63 -16.36
N PRO A 22 -13.69 38.25 -15.34
CA PRO A 22 -13.15 38.15 -13.99
C PRO A 22 -11.99 37.15 -14.07
N LYS A 23 -10.78 37.59 -13.74
CA LYS A 23 -9.67 36.67 -13.51
C LYS A 23 -10.14 35.75 -12.38
N VAL A 24 -10.63 34.55 -12.71
CA VAL A 24 -10.99 33.53 -11.73
C VAL A 24 -9.71 33.25 -10.94
N GLN A 25 -9.62 33.85 -9.75
CA GLN A 25 -8.47 33.71 -8.87
C GLN A 25 -8.31 32.23 -8.53
N ARG A 26 -7.07 31.73 -8.54
CA ARG A 26 -6.75 30.42 -7.98
C ARG A 26 -7.02 30.53 -6.48
N GLN A 27 -8.21 30.13 -6.04
CA GLN A 27 -8.51 29.98 -4.63
C GLN A 27 -8.16 28.54 -4.24
N PRO A 28 -7.05 28.31 -3.52
CA PRO A 28 -6.74 26.97 -3.03
C PRO A 28 -7.78 26.54 -1.99
N ASP A 29 -8.20 25.29 -2.07
CA ASP A 29 -9.06 24.69 -1.05
C ASP A 29 -8.19 24.40 0.18
N TRP A 30 -8.00 25.43 1.02
CA TRP A 30 -7.19 25.37 2.23
C TRP A 30 -7.46 24.15 3.11
N PRO A 31 -8.72 23.71 3.33
CA PRO A 31 -9.00 22.48 4.09
C PRO A 31 -8.41 21.22 3.45
N ILE A 32 -8.52 21.09 2.12
CA ILE A 32 -7.97 19.94 1.38
C ILE A 32 -6.44 19.99 1.43
N LEU A 33 -5.86 21.19 1.29
CA LEU A 33 -4.41 21.37 1.33
C LEU A 33 -3.85 20.97 2.71
N GLY A 34 -4.51 21.38 3.80
CA GLY A 34 -4.12 21.02 5.17
C GLY A 34 -4.22 19.51 5.42
N LEU A 35 -5.34 18.89 5.04
CA LEU A 35 -5.52 17.44 5.18
C LEU A 35 -4.53 16.64 4.32
N ALA A 36 -4.29 17.08 3.08
CA ALA A 36 -3.32 16.42 2.20
C ALA A 36 -1.88 16.56 2.74
N ALA A 37 -1.50 17.72 3.28
CA ALA A 37 -0.20 17.92 3.91
C ALA A 37 -0.04 17.02 5.15
N PHE A 38 -1.08 16.90 5.99
CA PHE A 38 -1.07 15.97 7.12
C PHE A 38 -0.92 14.51 6.66
N GLY A 39 -1.67 14.11 5.64
CA GLY A 39 -1.53 12.80 5.00
C GLY A 39 -0.11 12.54 4.50
N MET A 40 0.49 13.51 3.78
CA MET A 40 1.88 13.44 3.32
C MET A 40 2.88 13.28 4.46
N LEU A 41 2.70 13.98 5.58
CA LEU A 41 3.57 13.86 6.75
C LEU A 41 3.51 12.44 7.32
N ILE A 42 2.32 11.90 7.52
CA ILE A 42 2.13 10.53 8.02
C ILE A 42 2.76 9.51 7.07
N THR A 43 2.35 9.53 5.80
CA THR A 43 2.79 8.50 4.85
C THR A 43 4.25 8.66 4.45
N GLY A 44 4.76 9.89 4.41
CA GLY A 44 6.18 10.17 4.18
C GLY A 44 7.04 9.64 5.33
N TRP A 45 6.63 9.90 6.57
CA TRP A 45 7.29 9.33 7.76
C TRP A 45 7.29 7.80 7.74
N LEU A 46 6.13 7.18 7.48
CA LEU A 46 6.03 5.72 7.37
C LEU A 46 6.88 5.16 6.23
N THR A 47 7.02 5.88 5.11
CA THR A 47 7.90 5.46 4.01
C THR A 47 9.35 5.44 4.47
N VAL A 48 9.80 6.47 5.21
CA VAL A 48 11.16 6.50 5.74
C VAL A 48 11.39 5.35 6.73
N ILE A 49 10.44 5.07 7.62
CA ILE A 49 10.55 3.93 8.54
C ILE A 49 10.48 2.59 7.81
N ALA A 50 9.67 2.45 6.76
CA ALA A 50 9.63 1.21 6.00
C ALA A 50 10.96 0.95 5.27
N SER A 51 11.61 2.02 4.78
CA SER A 51 12.90 1.95 4.08
C SER A 51 14.12 1.90 5.00
N THR A 52 13.96 2.19 6.29
CA THR A 52 15.05 2.13 7.27
C THR A 52 14.76 1.03 8.29
N THR A 53 15.77 0.36 8.83
CA THR A 53 15.59 -0.72 9.82
C THR A 53 15.25 -0.18 11.22
N GLY A 54 14.59 0.98 11.30
CA GLY A 54 14.32 1.69 12.54
C GLY A 54 13.15 1.10 13.33
N ASP A 55 13.24 1.20 14.66
CA ASP A 55 12.11 0.98 15.56
C ASP A 55 10.94 1.89 15.15
N MET A 56 9.73 1.37 15.23
CA MET A 56 8.53 2.09 14.85
C MET A 56 8.02 2.92 16.04
N PRO A 57 8.31 4.24 16.13
CA PRO A 57 7.91 5.01 17.29
C PRO A 57 6.39 5.12 17.32
N LEU A 58 5.80 4.96 18.51
CA LEU A 58 4.36 4.84 18.76
C LEU A 58 3.71 3.50 18.36
N CYS A 59 4.49 2.52 17.90
CA CYS A 59 4.08 1.12 17.87
C CYS A 59 4.96 0.32 18.83
N ALA A 60 4.35 -0.37 19.80
CA ALA A 60 5.11 -1.23 20.68
C ALA A 60 5.66 -2.42 19.88
N ALA A 61 6.89 -2.84 20.15
CA ALA A 61 7.48 -4.00 19.50
C ALA A 61 6.58 -5.23 19.70
N GLY A 62 6.24 -5.92 18.61
CA GLY A 62 5.34 -7.08 18.64
C GLY A 62 3.86 -6.72 18.84
N SER A 63 3.51 -5.43 18.82
CA SER A 63 2.11 -5.01 18.72
C SER A 63 1.54 -5.31 17.34
N GLY A 64 0.21 -5.37 17.23
CA GLY A 64 -0.46 -5.57 15.95
C GLY A 64 -0.07 -4.54 14.87
N CYS A 65 0.33 -3.32 15.24
CA CYS A 65 0.86 -2.32 14.32
C CYS A 65 2.18 -2.78 13.67
N ASP A 66 3.09 -3.33 14.47
CA ASP A 66 4.41 -3.78 14.03
C ASP A 66 4.29 -5.01 13.12
N ILE A 67 3.39 -5.93 13.46
CA ILE A 67 3.06 -7.09 12.60
C ILE A 67 2.47 -6.63 11.26
N ILE A 68 1.50 -5.72 11.26
CA ILE A 68 0.90 -5.21 10.02
C ILE A 68 1.94 -4.53 9.12
N LEU A 69 2.83 -3.71 9.68
CA LEU A 69 3.82 -2.96 8.89
C LEU A 69 5.01 -3.82 8.47
N GLY A 70 5.32 -4.88 9.21
CA GLY A 70 6.29 -5.89 8.82
C GLY A 70 5.78 -6.91 7.81
N SER A 71 4.46 -7.07 7.67
CA SER A 71 3.86 -8.09 6.80
C SER A 71 4.01 -7.82 5.31
N ARG A 72 3.82 -8.88 4.49
CA ARG A 72 3.75 -8.78 3.03
C ARG A 72 2.68 -7.80 2.49
N TRP A 73 1.66 -7.47 3.29
CA TRP A 73 0.62 -6.53 2.90
C TRP A 73 1.07 -5.06 2.97
N SER A 74 2.20 -4.78 3.64
CA SER A 74 2.77 -3.44 3.73
C SER A 74 3.54 -3.03 2.47
N THR A 75 3.84 -3.99 1.59
CA THR A 75 4.47 -3.78 0.29
C THR A 75 3.48 -4.00 -0.86
N LEU A 76 3.73 -3.34 -1.98
CA LEU A 76 2.98 -3.43 -3.22
C LEU A 76 4.00 -3.35 -4.36
N PHE A 77 4.13 -4.43 -5.14
CA PHE A 77 5.18 -4.59 -6.16
C PHE A 77 6.61 -4.35 -5.63
N GLY A 78 6.90 -4.84 -4.42
CA GLY A 78 8.21 -4.66 -3.76
C GLY A 78 8.46 -3.27 -3.16
N VAL A 79 7.49 -2.36 -3.25
CA VAL A 79 7.60 -0.98 -2.74
C VAL A 79 6.63 -0.77 -1.58
N PRO A 80 7.00 -0.06 -0.50
CA PRO A 80 6.09 0.20 0.61
C PRO A 80 4.80 0.90 0.16
N VAL A 81 3.64 0.39 0.60
CA VAL A 81 2.32 0.99 0.35
C VAL A 81 2.26 2.45 0.83
N ALA A 82 3.01 2.76 1.89
CA ALA A 82 3.14 4.12 2.41
C ALA A 82 3.62 5.13 1.34
N LEU A 83 4.49 4.72 0.41
CA LEU A 83 4.96 5.58 -0.67
C LEU A 83 3.83 5.92 -1.65
N PHE A 84 2.99 4.94 -2.01
CA PHE A 84 1.81 5.17 -2.85
C PHE A 84 0.82 6.14 -2.17
N GLY A 85 0.64 6.01 -0.85
CA GLY A 85 -0.12 6.96 -0.05
C GLY A 85 0.45 8.38 -0.12
N PHE A 86 1.77 8.53 0.04
CA PHE A 86 2.45 9.82 -0.10
C PHE A 86 2.23 10.45 -1.47
N LEU A 87 2.39 9.67 -2.55
CA LEU A 87 2.17 10.13 -3.92
C LEU A 87 0.71 10.56 -4.15
N ALA A 88 -0.26 9.82 -3.60
CA ALA A 88 -1.67 10.17 -3.70
C ALA A 88 -1.98 11.50 -2.99
N TYR A 89 -1.49 11.69 -1.75
CA TYR A 89 -1.66 12.96 -1.03
C TYR A 89 -0.93 14.12 -1.70
N ALA A 90 0.30 13.89 -2.19
CA ALA A 90 1.07 14.89 -2.93
C ALA A 90 0.34 15.31 -4.22
N LEU A 91 -0.26 14.37 -4.94
CA LEU A 91 -1.06 14.66 -6.13
C LEU A 91 -2.30 15.49 -5.79
N ILE A 92 -3.02 15.16 -4.71
CA ILE A 92 -4.18 15.92 -4.24
C ILE A 92 -3.77 17.36 -3.88
N ALA A 93 -2.65 17.53 -3.16
CA ALA A 93 -2.11 18.83 -2.77
C ALA A 93 -1.68 19.65 -4.00
N PHE A 94 -0.95 19.03 -4.93
CA PHE A 94 -0.48 19.65 -6.17
C PHE A 94 -1.64 20.13 -7.05
N VAL A 95 -2.66 19.28 -7.26
CA VAL A 95 -3.87 19.65 -8.00
C VAL A 95 -4.64 20.77 -7.29
N SER A 96 -4.66 20.77 -5.95
CA SER A 96 -5.32 21.82 -5.16
C SER A 96 -4.65 23.19 -5.31
N PHE A 97 -3.32 23.21 -5.46
CA PHE A 97 -2.53 24.43 -5.58
C PHE A 97 -2.45 24.95 -7.02
N GLU A 98 -2.17 24.08 -7.99
CA GLU A 98 -1.83 24.48 -9.36
C GLU A 98 -3.07 24.67 -10.25
N MET A 99 -4.08 23.80 -10.11
CA MET A 99 -5.25 23.82 -10.99
C MET A 99 -6.29 24.85 -10.55
N ARG A 100 -6.89 25.55 -11.53
CA ARG A 100 -8.00 26.46 -11.26
C ARG A 100 -9.25 25.68 -10.79
N PRO A 101 -10.07 26.26 -9.89
CA PRO A 101 -11.36 25.68 -9.51
C PRO A 101 -12.19 25.34 -10.76
N SER A 102 -12.35 24.04 -11.01
CA SER A 102 -13.02 23.53 -12.20
C SER A 102 -13.61 22.15 -11.91
N VAL A 103 -14.62 21.75 -12.69
CA VAL A 103 -15.20 20.40 -12.60
C VAL A 103 -14.13 19.32 -12.84
N LYS A 104 -13.14 19.60 -13.72
CA LYS A 104 -12.01 18.70 -13.98
C LYS A 104 -11.13 18.52 -12.73
N ARG A 105 -10.76 19.61 -12.05
CA ARG A 105 -9.99 19.57 -10.79
C ARG A 105 -10.71 18.74 -9.73
N TRP A 106 -11.98 19.05 -9.48
CA TRP A 106 -12.81 18.32 -8.52
C TRP A 106 -12.88 16.83 -8.86
N ARG A 107 -13.15 16.48 -10.13
CA ARG A 107 -13.27 15.09 -10.57
C ARG A 107 -11.96 14.32 -10.37
N TRP A 108 -10.81 14.91 -10.70
CA TRP A 108 -9.51 14.27 -10.48
C TRP A 108 -9.24 14.03 -9.00
N GLN A 109 -9.40 15.04 -8.14
CA GLN A 109 -9.20 14.90 -6.70
C GLN A 109 -10.16 13.87 -6.09
N TRP A 110 -11.42 13.85 -6.56
CA TRP A 110 -12.43 12.92 -6.10
C TRP A 110 -12.10 11.47 -6.49
N VAL A 111 -11.62 11.23 -7.72
CA VAL A 111 -11.19 9.89 -8.17
C VAL A 111 -9.97 9.41 -7.38
N VAL A 112 -8.96 10.26 -7.19
CA VAL A 112 -7.77 9.89 -6.40
C VAL A 112 -8.17 9.59 -4.95
N ALA A 113 -9.04 10.40 -4.35
CA ALA A 113 -9.53 10.16 -2.99
C ALA A 113 -10.36 8.88 -2.88
N LEU A 114 -11.18 8.56 -3.89
CA LEU A 114 -11.94 7.32 -3.94
C LEU A 114 -11.04 6.08 -4.04
N VAL A 115 -10.04 6.11 -4.92
CA VAL A 115 -9.06 5.02 -5.04
C VAL A 115 -8.30 4.86 -3.73
N GLY A 116 -7.78 5.95 -3.17
CA GLY A 116 -7.09 5.93 -1.87
C GLY A 116 -7.97 5.38 -0.75
N LEU A 117 -9.22 5.81 -0.65
CA LEU A 117 -10.19 5.29 0.32
C LEU A 117 -10.44 3.80 0.14
N THR A 118 -10.61 3.34 -1.10
CA THR A 118 -10.82 1.92 -1.42
C THR A 118 -9.63 1.08 -0.97
N VAL A 119 -8.41 1.50 -1.32
CA VAL A 119 -7.16 0.86 -0.91
C VAL A 119 -7.03 0.82 0.62
N SER A 120 -7.24 1.95 1.29
CA SER A 120 -7.14 2.04 2.76
C SER A 120 -8.16 1.16 3.48
N VAL A 121 -9.40 1.11 3.00
CA VAL A 121 -10.44 0.22 3.56
C VAL A 121 -10.07 -1.24 3.33
N TYR A 122 -9.64 -1.61 2.12
CA TYR A 122 -9.25 -2.97 1.78
C TYR A 122 -8.12 -3.48 2.69
N LEU A 123 -7.03 -2.71 2.84
CA LEU A 123 -5.91 -3.08 3.70
C LEU A 123 -6.29 -3.13 5.19
N THR A 124 -7.18 -2.24 5.63
CA THR A 124 -7.71 -2.27 7.00
C THR A 124 -8.53 -3.53 7.25
N LEU A 125 -9.34 -3.96 6.28
CA LEU A 125 -10.11 -5.20 6.38
C LEU A 125 -9.19 -6.43 6.38
N LEU A 126 -8.15 -6.45 5.56
CA LEU A 126 -7.14 -7.52 5.61
C LEU A 126 -6.46 -7.60 6.98
N GLY A 127 -6.04 -6.46 7.55
CA GLY A 127 -5.44 -6.44 8.89
C GLY A 127 -6.40 -6.94 9.99
N LEU A 128 -7.70 -6.72 9.84
CA LEU A 128 -8.71 -7.20 10.79
C LEU A 128 -9.04 -8.68 10.63
N VAL A 129 -9.13 -9.18 9.40
CA VAL A 129 -9.55 -10.56 9.10
C VAL A 129 -8.39 -11.53 9.28
N GLU A 130 -7.24 -11.22 8.68
CA GLU A 130 -6.10 -12.12 8.61
C GLU A 130 -5.22 -12.01 9.86
N LEU A 131 -4.92 -10.78 10.27
CA LEU A 131 -3.98 -10.49 11.37
C LEU A 131 -4.67 -10.24 12.72
N ARG A 132 -6.00 -10.07 12.74
CA ARG A 132 -6.78 -9.66 13.92
C ARG A 132 -6.17 -8.48 14.68
N ALA A 133 -5.56 -7.57 13.94
CA ALA A 133 -4.77 -6.46 14.46
C ALA A 133 -5.22 -5.13 13.85
N LEU A 134 -4.95 -4.03 14.56
CA LEU A 134 -5.18 -2.67 14.07
C LEU A 134 -3.91 -1.84 14.17
N CYS A 135 -3.63 -1.09 13.12
CA CYS A 135 -2.53 -0.14 13.08
C CYS A 135 -3.06 1.30 13.25
N PRO A 136 -2.70 2.02 14.33
CA PRO A 136 -3.14 3.40 14.55
C PRO A 136 -2.75 4.36 13.42
N TRP A 137 -1.58 4.17 12.82
CA TRP A 137 -1.12 4.97 11.69
C TRP A 137 -1.97 4.75 10.43
N CYS A 138 -2.31 3.51 10.11
CA CYS A 138 -3.21 3.17 9.01
C CYS A 138 -4.60 3.76 9.23
N MET A 139 -5.13 3.68 10.46
CA MET A 139 -6.42 4.29 10.82
C MET A 139 -6.41 5.81 10.68
N THR A 140 -5.31 6.46 11.05
CA THR A 140 -5.15 7.91 10.90
C THR A 140 -5.10 8.32 9.43
N SER A 141 -4.39 7.55 8.59
CA SER A 141 -4.38 7.76 7.14
C SER A 141 -5.76 7.51 6.53
N LEU A 142 -6.46 6.43 6.93
CA LEU A 142 -7.83 6.14 6.51
C LEU A 142 -8.78 7.28 6.88
N ALA A 143 -8.70 7.79 8.11
CA ALA A 143 -9.52 8.93 8.55
C ALA A 143 -9.21 10.19 7.72
N THR A 144 -7.94 10.43 7.39
CA THR A 144 -7.52 11.59 6.59
C THR A 144 -8.06 11.52 5.17
N ILE A 145 -7.90 10.39 4.47
CA ILE A 145 -8.42 10.23 3.10
C ILE A 145 -9.94 10.21 3.07
N ALA A 146 -10.60 9.62 4.07
CA ALA A 146 -12.05 9.64 4.22
C ALA A 146 -12.57 11.08 4.41
N ALA A 147 -11.90 11.89 5.24
CA ALA A 147 -12.26 13.29 5.43
C ALA A 147 -12.13 14.10 4.12
N ILE A 148 -11.06 13.87 3.33
CA ILE A 148 -10.90 14.49 2.01
C ILE A 148 -12.03 14.06 1.07
N PHE A 149 -12.33 12.77 1.00
CA PHE A 149 -13.39 12.23 0.14
C PHE A 149 -14.76 12.81 0.52
N ILE A 150 -15.10 12.83 1.81
CA ILE A 150 -16.34 13.42 2.32
C ILE A 150 -16.41 14.91 1.96
N TRP A 151 -15.34 15.67 2.21
CA TRP A 151 -15.31 17.09 1.85
C TRP A 151 -15.54 17.32 0.36
N LEU A 152 -14.88 16.54 -0.50
CA LEU A 152 -15.05 16.62 -1.96
C LEU A 152 -16.46 16.23 -2.41
N THR A 153 -17.10 15.24 -1.78
CA THR A 153 -18.50 14.88 -2.08
C THR A 153 -19.47 16.00 -1.69
N LEU A 154 -19.28 16.61 -0.51
CA LEU A 154 -20.13 17.70 -0.01
C LEU A 154 -19.96 18.99 -0.83
N LYS A 155 -18.75 19.29 -1.31
CA LYS A 155 -18.45 20.46 -2.14
C LYS A 155 -18.57 20.19 -3.64
N ARG A 156 -19.37 19.19 -4.05
CA ARG A 156 -19.61 18.88 -5.46
C ARG A 156 -20.05 20.15 -6.23
N PRO A 157 -19.32 20.57 -7.28
CA PRO A 157 -19.69 21.72 -8.08
C PRO A 157 -21.06 21.52 -8.75
N GLN A 158 -21.91 22.55 -8.77
CA GLN A 158 -23.23 22.48 -9.42
C GLN A 158 -23.14 22.19 -10.92
N ALA A 159 -22.03 22.61 -11.56
CA ALA A 159 -21.75 22.32 -12.96
C ALA A 159 -21.26 20.88 -13.22
N ALA A 160 -21.05 20.08 -12.17
CA ALA A 160 -20.70 18.67 -12.34
C ALA A 160 -21.89 17.91 -12.92
N PRO A 161 -21.68 17.01 -13.90
CA PRO A 161 -22.78 16.29 -14.54
C PRO A 161 -23.62 15.55 -13.50
N GLY A 162 -24.91 15.90 -13.44
CA GLY A 162 -25.92 15.19 -12.67
C GLY A 162 -26.36 13.95 -13.43
N GLY A 163 -25.55 12.89 -13.42
CA GLY A 163 -25.97 11.59 -13.93
C GLY A 163 -27.08 10.99 -13.07
N ARG A 164 -27.79 9.98 -13.60
CA ARG A 164 -28.73 9.20 -12.78
C ARG A 164 -27.95 8.60 -11.61
N TRP A 165 -28.54 8.53 -10.43
CA TRP A 165 -27.88 7.97 -9.23
C TRP A 165 -27.33 6.55 -9.48
N ARG A 166 -28.02 5.76 -10.31
CA ARG A 166 -27.57 4.46 -10.79
C ARG A 166 -26.24 4.51 -11.55
N ASP A 167 -26.08 5.44 -12.50
CA ASP A 167 -24.86 5.52 -13.32
C ASP A 167 -23.67 5.98 -12.47
N TRP A 168 -23.92 6.85 -11.49
CA TRP A 168 -22.91 7.26 -10.52
C TRP A 168 -22.47 6.08 -9.62
N LEU A 169 -23.41 5.29 -9.12
CA LEU A 169 -23.11 4.09 -8.33
C LEU A 169 -22.35 3.04 -9.15
N ILE A 170 -22.78 2.76 -10.38
CA ILE A 170 -22.14 1.79 -11.26
C ILE A 170 -20.69 2.21 -11.53
N ASN A 171 -20.44 3.47 -11.92
CA ASN A 171 -19.09 3.94 -12.25
C ASN A 171 -18.16 3.98 -11.02
N THR A 172 -18.70 4.38 -9.87
CA THR A 172 -17.94 4.43 -8.61
C THR A 172 -17.63 3.02 -8.11
N GLY A 173 -18.63 2.15 -8.11
CA GLY A 173 -18.51 0.76 -7.70
C GLY A 173 -17.62 -0.05 -8.65
N SER A 174 -17.69 0.18 -9.96
CA SER A 174 -16.82 -0.50 -10.92
C SER A 174 -15.36 -0.11 -10.73
N LEU A 175 -15.06 1.16 -10.47
CA LEU A 175 -13.69 1.59 -10.19
C LEU A 175 -13.16 0.96 -8.91
N ALA A 176 -13.96 0.98 -7.83
CA ALA A 176 -13.59 0.34 -6.57
C ALA A 176 -13.38 -1.18 -6.73
N ALA A 177 -14.27 -1.86 -7.46
CA ALA A 177 -14.16 -3.28 -7.75
C ALA A 177 -12.88 -3.59 -8.55
N VAL A 178 -12.55 -2.80 -9.57
CA VAL A 178 -11.31 -2.97 -10.34
C VAL A 178 -10.07 -2.82 -9.44
N VAL A 179 -10.04 -1.80 -8.56
CA VAL A 179 -8.94 -1.61 -7.61
C VAL A 179 -8.81 -2.81 -6.68
N VAL A 180 -9.92 -3.27 -6.08
CA VAL A 180 -9.92 -4.45 -5.19
C VAL A 180 -9.47 -5.71 -5.93
N ILE A 181 -9.95 -5.94 -7.16
CA ILE A 181 -9.54 -7.08 -7.98
C ILE A 181 -8.04 -7.03 -8.26
N ILE A 182 -7.49 -5.87 -8.64
CA ILE A 182 -6.04 -5.73 -8.88
C ILE A 182 -5.24 -6.04 -7.61
N MET A 183 -5.65 -5.49 -6.47
CA MET A 183 -4.99 -5.76 -5.19
C MET A 183 -5.10 -7.23 -4.80
N GLN A 184 -6.27 -7.84 -4.94
CA GLN A 184 -6.48 -9.26 -4.65
C GLN A 184 -5.62 -10.13 -5.56
N LEU A 185 -5.57 -9.85 -6.86
CA LEU A 185 -4.73 -10.57 -7.83
C LEU A 185 -3.23 -10.46 -7.49
N HIS A 186 -2.79 -9.31 -6.97
CA HIS A 186 -1.43 -9.14 -6.50
C HIS A 186 -1.15 -9.95 -5.21
N TYR A 187 -1.99 -9.81 -4.18
CA TYR A 187 -1.76 -10.44 -2.87
C TYR A 187 -2.12 -11.93 -2.79
N SER A 188 -2.97 -12.41 -3.69
CA SER A 188 -3.18 -13.85 -3.93
C SER A 188 -2.02 -14.47 -4.69
N GLY A 189 -1.09 -13.64 -5.16
CA GLY A 189 0.01 -14.02 -6.01
C GLY A 189 -0.39 -14.65 -7.33
N LEU A 190 -1.63 -14.46 -7.80
CA LEU A 190 -2.01 -14.87 -9.15
C LEU A 190 -1.25 -14.07 -10.23
N LEU A 191 -0.75 -12.88 -9.86
CA LEU A 191 0.15 -12.06 -10.69
C LEU A 191 1.63 -12.31 -10.39
N THR A 192 1.97 -13.10 -9.36
CA THR A 192 3.33 -13.59 -9.12
C THR A 192 3.45 -15.01 -9.68
N PRO A 193 4.40 -15.30 -10.59
CA PRO A 193 4.63 -16.66 -11.06
C PRO A 193 4.87 -17.60 -9.85
N GLY A 194 4.09 -18.67 -9.72
CA GLY A 194 4.29 -19.71 -8.67
C GLY A 194 3.29 -19.73 -7.51
N MET A 195 2.49 -18.68 -7.28
CA MET A 195 1.50 -18.65 -6.17
C MET A 195 0.09 -19.10 -6.62
N GLY A 196 0.05 -20.09 -7.50
CA GLY A 196 -1.18 -20.74 -7.97
C GLY A 196 -1.64 -21.85 -7.01
N ARG A 197 -2.31 -22.87 -7.56
CA ARG A 197 -2.55 -24.14 -6.86
C ARG A 197 -1.22 -24.63 -6.27
N GLU A 198 -1.25 -25.05 -5.00
CA GLU A 198 -0.08 -25.59 -4.28
C GLU A 198 0.66 -26.60 -5.17
N ASP A 199 1.95 -26.32 -5.41
CA ASP A 199 2.81 -27.16 -6.25
C ASP A 199 3.18 -28.43 -5.46
N PRO A 200 2.79 -29.62 -5.93
CA PRO A 200 3.09 -30.87 -5.23
C PRO A 200 4.57 -31.14 -5.01
N GLU A 201 5.47 -30.60 -5.84
CA GLU A 201 6.92 -30.79 -5.69
C GLU A 201 7.50 -29.86 -4.62
N LEU A 202 7.12 -28.57 -4.63
CA LEU A 202 7.50 -27.64 -3.56
C LEU A 202 6.92 -28.05 -2.21
N GLN A 203 5.69 -28.57 -2.21
CA GLN A 203 5.08 -29.16 -1.02
C GLN A 203 5.92 -30.33 -0.48
N ALA A 204 6.37 -31.22 -1.36
CA ALA A 204 7.17 -32.38 -0.98
C ALA A 204 8.56 -31.98 -0.46
N LEU A 205 9.22 -31.00 -1.09
CA LEU A 205 10.48 -30.45 -0.59
C LEU A 205 10.31 -29.80 0.80
N ALA A 206 9.28 -28.98 0.99
CA ALA A 206 9.02 -28.34 2.29
C ALA A 206 8.79 -29.36 3.40
N GLN A 207 8.02 -30.43 3.11
CA GLN A 207 7.82 -31.54 4.05
C GLN A 207 9.12 -32.30 4.33
N HIS A 208 9.90 -32.60 3.31
CA HIS A 208 11.20 -33.27 3.47
C HIS A 208 12.17 -32.46 4.33
N LEU A 209 12.21 -31.13 4.16
CA LEU A 209 13.03 -30.23 4.99
C LEU A 209 12.62 -30.28 6.47
N ASP A 210 11.34 -30.36 6.80
CA ASP A 210 10.91 -30.51 8.20
C ASP A 210 11.20 -31.91 8.74
N GLU A 211 10.98 -32.96 7.95
CA GLU A 211 11.24 -34.36 8.33
C GLU A 211 12.73 -34.68 8.49
N SER A 212 13.60 -34.06 7.69
CA SER A 212 15.06 -34.19 7.81
C SER A 212 15.65 -33.46 9.02
N GLY A 213 14.84 -32.63 9.69
CA GLY A 213 15.25 -31.86 10.87
C GLY A 213 15.94 -30.53 10.52
N ALA A 214 15.87 -30.09 9.27
CA ALA A 214 16.32 -28.77 8.88
C ALA A 214 15.54 -27.67 9.62
N ARG A 215 16.17 -26.52 9.82
CA ARG A 215 15.56 -25.36 10.50
C ARG A 215 15.82 -24.08 9.73
N PHE A 216 14.74 -23.35 9.50
CA PHE A 216 14.72 -22.06 8.83
C PHE A 216 14.50 -20.94 9.86
N TYR A 217 15.56 -20.25 10.25
CA TYR A 217 15.51 -19.19 11.25
C TYR A 217 15.32 -17.82 10.58
N GLY A 218 14.32 -17.07 11.04
CA GLY A 218 14.05 -15.74 10.51
C GLY A 218 13.23 -14.88 11.46
N ALA A 219 12.69 -13.78 10.93
CA ALA A 219 11.75 -12.93 11.63
C ALA A 219 10.64 -12.48 10.67
N TYR A 220 9.39 -12.38 11.14
CA TYR A 220 8.25 -12.07 10.24
C TYR A 220 8.39 -10.74 9.46
N TRP A 221 9.21 -9.79 9.93
CA TRP A 221 9.46 -8.49 9.29
C TRP A 221 10.73 -8.45 8.42
N CYS A 222 11.42 -9.59 8.28
CA CYS A 222 12.64 -9.72 7.51
C CYS A 222 12.27 -9.86 6.02
N PRO A 223 12.60 -8.88 5.16
CA PRO A 223 12.23 -8.94 3.75
C PRO A 223 12.83 -10.15 3.03
N ALA A 224 14.09 -10.48 3.32
CA ALA A 224 14.76 -11.64 2.75
C ALA A 224 14.13 -12.98 3.20
N CYS A 225 13.53 -13.01 4.39
CA CYS A 225 12.83 -14.18 4.90
C CYS A 225 11.48 -14.35 4.19
N GLN A 226 10.77 -13.24 3.94
CA GLN A 226 9.57 -13.25 3.11
C GLN A 226 9.88 -13.67 1.67
N GLU A 227 11.01 -13.20 1.11
CA GLU A 227 11.46 -13.62 -0.21
C GLU A 227 11.77 -15.12 -0.26
N GLN A 228 12.39 -15.68 0.78
CA GLN A 228 12.60 -17.13 0.92
C GLN A 228 11.27 -17.91 0.98
N GLU A 229 10.29 -17.42 1.73
CA GLU A 229 8.94 -18.02 1.80
C GLU A 229 8.21 -17.92 0.45
N ASP A 230 8.35 -16.81 -0.26
CA ASP A 230 7.74 -16.58 -1.56
C ASP A 230 8.22 -17.60 -2.62
N LEU A 231 9.45 -18.12 -2.51
CA LEU A 231 9.95 -19.22 -3.35
C LEU A 231 9.15 -20.51 -3.20
N PHE A 232 8.54 -20.75 -2.02
CA PHE A 232 7.68 -21.91 -1.76
C PHE A 232 6.20 -21.62 -2.04
N GLY A 233 5.83 -20.36 -2.31
CA GLY A 233 4.47 -19.96 -2.63
C GLY A 233 3.45 -20.45 -1.59
N ALA A 234 2.42 -21.18 -2.05
CA ALA A 234 1.39 -21.74 -1.16
C ALA A 234 1.92 -22.80 -0.17
N SER A 235 3.13 -23.34 -0.38
CA SER A 235 3.77 -24.31 0.50
C SER A 235 4.59 -23.67 1.62
N ALA A 236 4.70 -22.34 1.66
CA ALA A 236 5.51 -21.62 2.65
C ALA A 236 5.15 -21.97 4.11
N ASP A 237 3.86 -22.13 4.40
CA ASP A 237 3.37 -22.49 5.75
C ASP A 237 3.83 -23.88 6.23
N ARG A 238 4.43 -24.69 5.35
CA ARG A 238 4.97 -26.01 5.68
C ARG A 238 6.46 -26.00 5.98
N LEU A 239 7.14 -24.89 5.74
CA LEU A 239 8.57 -24.77 6.01
C LEU A 239 8.85 -24.95 7.51
N PRO A 240 10.01 -25.53 7.89
CA PRO A 240 10.42 -25.67 9.27
C PRO A 240 10.91 -24.34 9.87
N TYR A 241 10.05 -23.32 9.85
CA TYR A 241 10.34 -21.95 10.26
C TYR A 241 10.41 -21.80 11.79
N VAL A 242 11.42 -21.05 12.25
CA VAL A 242 11.62 -20.67 13.64
C VAL A 242 11.63 -19.14 13.74
N GLU A 243 10.60 -18.59 14.38
CA GLU A 243 10.49 -17.15 14.63
C GLU A 243 11.48 -16.71 15.72
N CYS A 244 12.49 -15.95 15.31
CA CYS A 244 13.55 -15.49 16.20
C CYS A 244 13.19 -14.29 17.04
N HIS A 245 12.14 -13.55 16.71
CA HIS A 245 11.75 -12.39 17.49
C HIS A 245 10.22 -12.24 17.51
N PRO A 246 9.51 -13.09 18.27
CA PRO A 246 8.05 -13.07 18.35
C PRO A 246 7.47 -11.78 18.94
N ARG A 247 8.33 -10.89 19.47
CA ARG A 247 7.96 -9.58 20.00
C ARG A 247 8.42 -8.41 19.13
N GLY A 248 8.64 -8.61 17.83
CA GLY A 248 8.95 -7.50 16.93
C GLY A 248 10.41 -7.05 16.94
N ARG A 249 10.73 -6.09 16.06
CA ARG A 249 12.10 -5.72 15.64
C ARG A 249 13.01 -5.22 16.78
N GLY A 250 12.43 -4.68 17.86
CA GLY A 250 13.12 -4.29 19.10
C GLY A 250 12.81 -5.19 20.31
N GLY A 251 12.15 -6.32 20.10
CA GLY A 251 11.81 -7.29 21.12
C GLY A 251 12.98 -8.23 21.47
N LEU A 252 12.83 -8.97 22.58
CA LEU A 252 13.80 -9.99 22.96
C LEU A 252 13.83 -11.12 21.92
N THR A 253 15.04 -11.53 21.54
CA THR A 253 15.27 -12.71 20.70
C THR A 253 14.80 -13.99 21.39
N ALA A 254 14.18 -14.89 20.65
CA ALA A 254 13.69 -16.17 21.14
C ALA A 254 14.86 -17.07 21.58
N ALA A 255 14.68 -17.82 22.66
CA ALA A 255 15.70 -18.70 23.20
C ALA A 255 16.22 -19.70 22.16
N ALA A 256 15.35 -20.22 21.28
CA ALA A 256 15.73 -21.13 20.20
C ALA A 256 16.81 -20.54 19.29
N CYS A 257 16.73 -19.25 18.95
CA CYS A 257 17.69 -18.59 18.08
C CYS A 257 18.96 -18.16 18.83
N ILE A 258 18.85 -17.80 20.11
CA ILE A 258 20.02 -17.55 20.97
C ILE A 258 20.83 -18.85 21.14
N THR A 259 20.17 -19.95 21.46
CA THR A 259 20.81 -21.27 21.62
C THR A 259 21.42 -21.77 20.31
N ALA A 260 20.75 -21.52 19.19
CA ALA A 260 21.29 -21.82 17.87
C ALA A 260 22.34 -20.79 17.41
N GLY A 261 22.62 -19.70 18.15
CA GLY A 261 23.61 -18.70 17.80
C GLY A 261 23.32 -17.99 16.47
N ILE A 262 22.07 -17.63 16.21
CA ILE A 262 21.66 -16.97 14.95
C ILE A 262 21.99 -15.46 15.01
N GLU A 263 22.78 -14.98 14.05
CA GLU A 263 23.23 -13.58 13.99
C GLU A 263 22.59 -12.78 12.84
N SER A 264 22.21 -13.46 11.75
CA SER A 264 21.64 -12.87 10.55
C SER A 264 20.39 -13.64 10.09
N TYR A 265 19.55 -12.99 9.27
CA TYR A 265 18.33 -13.58 8.73
C TYR A 265 18.26 -13.41 7.21
N PRO A 266 17.72 -14.40 6.48
CA PRO A 266 17.42 -15.74 6.97
C PRO A 266 18.69 -16.56 7.25
N THR A 267 18.58 -17.55 8.13
CA THR A 267 19.63 -18.56 8.36
C THR A 267 19.01 -19.95 8.33
N TRP A 268 19.59 -20.84 7.53
CA TRP A 268 19.25 -22.25 7.48
C TRP A 268 20.28 -23.07 8.27
N ILE A 269 19.79 -24.06 9.00
CA ILE A 269 20.62 -25.15 9.54
C ILE A 269 20.10 -26.46 8.95
N ILE A 270 20.91 -27.09 8.10
CA ILE A 270 20.57 -28.31 7.36
C ILE A 270 21.69 -29.32 7.63
N ASP A 271 21.36 -30.53 8.09
CA ASP A 271 22.36 -31.54 8.50
C ASP A 271 23.45 -31.03 9.47
N GLY A 272 23.11 -30.01 10.27
CA GLY A 272 24.02 -29.38 11.22
C GLY A 272 24.95 -28.32 10.62
N GLU A 273 24.96 -28.14 9.30
CA GLU A 273 25.67 -27.06 8.62
C GLU A 273 24.83 -25.80 8.54
N ARG A 274 25.48 -24.64 8.65
CA ARG A 274 24.83 -23.32 8.64
C ARG A 274 24.97 -22.68 7.26
N HIS A 275 23.87 -22.17 6.75
CA HIS A 275 23.81 -21.40 5.52
C HIS A 275 23.07 -20.07 5.77
N GLU A 276 23.72 -18.95 5.49
CA GLU A 276 23.14 -17.61 5.69
C GLU A 276 22.67 -17.03 4.36
N GLY A 277 21.51 -16.37 4.38
CA GLY A 277 20.89 -15.79 3.19
C GLY A 277 19.83 -16.67 2.54
N ILE A 278 19.27 -16.15 1.46
CA ILE A 278 18.22 -16.84 0.68
C ILE A 278 18.87 -17.97 -0.10
N LEU A 279 18.25 -19.16 -0.03
CA LEU A 279 18.62 -20.33 -0.82
C LEU A 279 17.50 -20.65 -1.81
N SER A 280 17.88 -20.96 -3.05
CA SER A 280 16.95 -21.46 -4.06
C SER A 280 16.36 -22.82 -3.65
N THR A 281 15.25 -23.19 -4.28
CA THR A 281 14.61 -24.50 -4.08
C THR A 281 15.54 -25.66 -4.46
N GLU A 282 16.37 -25.46 -5.48
CA GLU A 282 17.38 -26.39 -5.96
C GLU A 282 18.50 -26.56 -4.93
N GLU A 283 19.04 -25.46 -4.40
CA GLU A 283 20.07 -25.51 -3.34
C GLU A 283 19.55 -26.21 -2.08
N LEU A 284 18.31 -25.92 -1.67
CA LEU A 284 17.67 -26.58 -0.53
C LEU A 284 17.46 -28.07 -0.78
N SER A 285 17.15 -28.46 -2.02
CA SER A 285 17.06 -29.87 -2.40
C SER A 285 18.40 -30.57 -2.27
N ASP A 286 19.45 -29.98 -2.85
CA ASP A 286 20.81 -30.54 -2.84
C ASP A 286 21.35 -30.69 -1.41
N LEU A 287 21.18 -29.65 -0.59
CA LEU A 287 21.65 -29.64 0.79
C LEU A 287 20.90 -30.62 1.70
N SER A 288 19.62 -30.86 1.44
CA SER A 288 18.79 -31.78 2.22
C SER A 288 18.77 -33.21 1.67
N GLY A 289 19.43 -33.46 0.54
CA GLY A 289 19.39 -34.74 -0.17
C GLY A 289 18.00 -35.10 -0.73
N PHE A 290 17.11 -34.11 -0.88
CA PHE A 290 15.83 -34.31 -1.55
C PHE A 290 16.06 -34.59 -3.04
N ARG A 291 15.19 -35.42 -3.63
CA ARG A 291 15.26 -35.75 -5.06
C ARG A 291 13.97 -35.34 -5.74
N TRP A 292 14.08 -34.60 -6.83
CA TRP A 292 12.92 -34.21 -7.62
C TRP A 292 12.36 -35.40 -8.39
N ARG A 293 11.07 -35.34 -8.70
CA ARG A 293 10.39 -36.45 -9.38
C ARG A 293 10.82 -36.48 -10.85
N GLY A 294 11.75 -37.36 -11.21
CA GLY A 294 12.27 -37.51 -12.58
C GLY A 294 13.78 -37.46 -12.73
N GLU A 295 14.53 -37.30 -11.62
CA GLU A 295 15.98 -37.51 -11.58
C GLU A 295 16.29 -39.00 -11.29
N ASP A 296 16.21 -39.83 -12.33
CA ASP A 296 16.70 -41.22 -12.35
C ASP A 296 18.09 -41.34 -13.01
#